data_AF-A0A7W0QVW1-F1
#
_entry.id   AF-A0A7W0QVW1-F1
#
_cell.length_a   1.000
_cell.length_b   1.000
_cell.length_c   1.000
_cell.angle_alpha   90.00
_cell.angle_beta   90.00
_cell.angle_gamma   90.00
#
_symmetry.space_group_name_H-M   'P 1'
#
loop_
_entity.id
_entity.type
_entity.pdbx_description
1 polymer ?
#
loop_
_entity_poly.entity_id
_entity_poly.type
_entity_poly.pdbx_seq_one_letter_code
_entity_poly.pdbx_strand_id
1 'polypeptide(L)'
;MTSSTGDGEGAQGTPPGLGVPASELSDEDLERQGTHAHETRNWVFLHGTAEQFLTHTERMLELEQEYIRRHPKRTWQGNEGGGVPGDERDYLARIAATPDGQMHKLEAQHAARELGLRPERVAALHRQDPPLLDTHGDYRVLTEAGRSWLAAHN
;
A
#
# COMPACT_ATOMS: atom_id res chain seq x y z
N MET A 1 -31.38 8.28 -39.89
CA MET A 1 -30.08 8.66 -39.30
C MET A 1 -30.38 9.38 -37.99
N THR A 2 -30.51 8.63 -36.90
CA THR A 2 -30.75 9.16 -35.56
C THR A 2 -29.44 9.10 -34.81
N SER A 3 -28.72 10.22 -34.75
CA SER A 3 -27.50 10.32 -33.97
C SER A 3 -27.87 10.50 -32.50
N SER A 4 -27.74 9.42 -31.75
CA SER A 4 -27.79 9.38 -30.29
C SER A 4 -26.57 10.13 -29.76
N THR A 5 -26.78 11.31 -29.18
CA THR A 5 -25.76 12.01 -28.42
C THR A 5 -25.79 11.40 -27.03
N GLY A 6 -24.73 10.67 -26.67
CA GLY A 6 -24.55 10.16 -25.31
C GLY A 6 -24.19 11.30 -24.39
N ASP A 7 -25.09 11.63 -23.48
CA ASP A 7 -24.88 12.56 -22.39
C ASP A 7 -23.77 12.02 -21.47
N GLY A 8 -22.65 12.75 -21.43
CA GLY A 8 -21.60 12.55 -20.45
C GLY A 8 -22.04 13.11 -19.10
N GLU A 9 -22.81 12.33 -18.35
CA GLU A 9 -23.01 12.52 -16.91
C GLU A 9 -21.67 12.39 -16.18
N GLY A 10 -21.27 13.41 -15.40
CA GLY A 10 -20.18 13.23 -14.43
C GLY A 10 -19.54 14.48 -13.83
N ALA A 11 -19.65 15.65 -14.45
CA ALA A 11 -19.11 16.89 -13.87
C ALA A 11 -20.21 17.68 -13.15
N GLN A 12 -20.74 17.14 -12.05
CA GLN A 12 -21.56 17.95 -11.14
C GLN A 12 -20.65 19.00 -10.50
N GLY A 13 -20.82 20.25 -10.94
CA GLY A 13 -20.09 21.40 -10.43
C GLY A 13 -20.35 21.60 -8.94
N THR A 14 -19.30 21.49 -8.13
CA THR A 14 -19.28 22.01 -6.77
C THR A 14 -19.05 23.53 -6.86
N PRO A 15 -19.87 24.37 -6.20
CA PRO A 15 -19.72 25.83 -6.24
C PRO A 15 -18.39 26.29 -5.58
N PRO A 16 -17.86 27.47 -5.96
CA PRO A 16 -16.61 27.98 -5.42
C PRO A 16 -16.81 28.54 -4.01
N GLY A 17 -16.38 27.75 -3.04
CA GLY A 17 -16.27 28.07 -1.64
C GLY A 17 -15.74 26.81 -1.00
N LEU A 18 -14.49 26.84 -0.52
CA LEU A 18 -13.83 25.72 0.13
C LEU A 18 -14.87 25.01 1.01
N GLY A 19 -15.13 23.73 0.73
CA GLY A 19 -15.92 22.91 1.64
C GLY A 19 -15.34 23.01 3.05
N VAL A 20 -16.05 22.47 4.05
CA VAL A 20 -15.62 22.44 5.47
C VAL A 20 -14.09 22.41 5.58
N PRO A 21 -13.45 23.40 6.25
CA PRO A 21 -12.00 23.49 6.35
C PRO A 21 -11.42 22.16 6.80
N ALA A 22 -10.24 21.78 6.29
CA ALA A 22 -9.66 20.46 6.59
C ALA A 22 -9.52 20.25 8.12
N SER A 23 -9.19 21.33 8.86
CA SER A 23 -9.11 21.33 10.33
C SER A 23 -10.42 20.96 11.04
N GLU A 24 -11.56 21.15 10.39
CA GLU A 24 -12.89 20.86 10.92
C GLU A 24 -13.45 19.50 10.46
N LEU A 25 -12.76 18.80 9.56
CA LEU A 25 -13.17 17.46 9.11
C LEU A 25 -12.95 16.41 10.20
N SER A 26 -13.80 15.38 10.22
CA SER A 26 -13.51 14.13 10.92
C SER A 26 -12.32 13.41 10.27
N ASP A 27 -11.65 12.51 10.99
CA ASP A 27 -10.53 11.73 10.42
C ASP A 27 -11.01 10.90 9.20
N GLU A 28 -12.21 10.32 9.28
CA GLU A 28 -12.82 9.56 8.18
C GLU A 28 -13.09 10.44 6.96
N ASP A 29 -13.64 11.65 7.16
CA ASP A 29 -13.91 12.58 6.07
C ASP A 29 -12.62 13.13 5.45
N LEU A 30 -11.60 13.37 6.27
CA LEU A 30 -10.28 13.82 5.83
C LEU A 30 -9.62 12.77 4.93
N GLU A 31 -9.63 11.51 5.36
CA GLU A 31 -9.10 10.39 4.56
C GLU A 31 -9.91 10.21 3.26
N ARG A 32 -11.24 10.18 3.34
CA ARG A 32 -12.11 10.03 2.17
C ARG A 32 -11.89 11.14 1.13
N GLN A 33 -11.86 12.40 1.57
CA GLN A 33 -11.67 13.53 0.67
C GLN A 33 -10.27 13.57 0.08
N GLY A 34 -9.24 13.24 0.87
CA GLY A 34 -7.87 13.15 0.39
C GLY A 34 -7.70 12.08 -0.69
N THR A 35 -8.25 10.87 -0.48
CA THR A 35 -8.25 9.81 -1.49
C THR A 35 -8.93 10.26 -2.79
N HIS A 36 -10.14 10.82 -2.69
CA HIS A 36 -10.87 11.30 -3.86
C HIS A 36 -10.11 12.39 -4.62
N ALA A 37 -9.45 13.31 -3.91
CA ALA A 37 -8.68 14.36 -4.54
C ALA A 37 -7.47 13.79 -5.31
N HIS A 38 -6.75 12.82 -4.75
CA HIS A 38 -5.67 12.14 -5.47
C HIS A 38 -6.16 11.35 -6.70
N GLU A 39 -7.27 10.64 -6.58
CA GLU A 39 -7.87 9.85 -7.68
C GLU A 39 -8.24 10.75 -8.87
N THR A 40 -8.76 11.94 -8.59
CA THR A 40 -9.26 12.87 -9.62
C THR A 40 -8.20 13.83 -10.15
N ARG A 41 -7.05 13.97 -9.48
CA ARG A 41 -6.00 14.95 -9.84
C ARG A 41 -5.57 14.91 -11.30
N ASN A 42 -5.26 13.73 -11.82
CA ASN A 42 -4.76 13.60 -13.20
C ASN A 42 -5.84 13.99 -14.22
N TRP A 43 -7.09 13.65 -13.92
CA TRP A 43 -8.22 14.06 -14.76
C TRP A 43 -8.37 15.59 -14.74
N VAL A 44 -8.34 16.23 -13.57
CA VAL A 44 -8.44 17.71 -13.45
C VAL A 44 -7.26 18.39 -14.15
N PHE A 45 -6.06 17.83 -14.08
CA PHE A 45 -4.89 18.36 -14.79
C PHE A 45 -5.06 18.33 -16.32
N LEU A 46 -5.59 17.24 -16.87
CA LEU A 46 -5.71 17.06 -18.32
C LEU A 46 -6.97 17.70 -18.92
N HIS A 47 -8.03 17.82 -18.12
CA HIS A 47 -9.37 18.14 -18.62
C HIS A 47 -10.05 19.30 -17.89
N GLY A 48 -9.53 19.72 -16.74
CA GLY A 48 -10.04 20.86 -16.00
C GLY A 48 -9.62 22.20 -16.62
N THR A 49 -10.37 23.25 -16.29
CA THR A 49 -9.93 24.62 -16.50
C THR A 49 -8.76 24.95 -15.56
N ALA A 50 -8.03 26.04 -15.87
CA ALA A 50 -6.97 26.52 -15.00
C ALA A 50 -7.48 26.81 -13.57
N GLU A 51 -8.67 27.40 -13.43
CA GLU A 51 -9.30 27.69 -12.14
C GLU A 51 -9.67 26.42 -11.37
N GLN A 52 -10.20 25.40 -12.07
CA GLN A 52 -10.51 24.10 -11.46
C GLN A 52 -9.25 23.41 -10.96
N PHE A 53 -8.16 23.45 -11.74
CA PHE A 53 -6.88 22.88 -11.34
C PHE A 53 -6.27 23.61 -10.13
N LEU A 54 -6.35 24.94 -10.09
CA LEU A 54 -5.90 25.74 -8.94
C LEU A 54 -6.69 25.38 -7.68
N THR A 55 -8.02 25.42 -7.75
CA THR A 55 -8.91 25.08 -6.62
C THR A 55 -8.65 23.65 -6.11
N HIS A 56 -8.50 22.71 -7.04
CA HIS A 56 -8.21 21.32 -6.70
C HIS A 56 -6.83 21.17 -6.02
N THR A 57 -5.82 21.89 -6.52
CA THR A 57 -4.48 21.89 -5.93
C THR A 57 -4.48 22.48 -4.52
N GLU A 58 -5.20 23.59 -4.32
CA GLU A 58 -5.36 24.22 -3.00
C GLU A 58 -6.05 23.27 -2.01
N ARG A 59 -7.14 22.63 -2.43
CA ARG A 59 -7.85 21.67 -1.58
C ARG A 59 -6.99 20.45 -1.24
N MET A 60 -6.24 19.91 -2.21
CA MET A 60 -5.31 18.80 -1.92
C MET A 60 -4.27 19.19 -0.88
N LEU A 61 -3.62 20.35 -1.05
CA LEU A 61 -2.60 20.81 -0.12
C LEU A 61 -3.16 21.02 1.29
N GLU A 62 -4.38 21.55 1.41
CA GLU A 62 -5.06 21.73 2.70
C GLU A 62 -5.29 20.39 3.42
N LEU A 63 -5.81 19.39 2.70
CA LEU A 63 -6.07 18.05 3.23
C LEU A 63 -4.77 17.32 3.62
N GLU A 64 -3.74 17.40 2.78
CA GLU A 64 -2.42 16.79 3.04
C GLU A 64 -1.76 17.37 4.30
N GLN A 65 -1.79 18.71 4.44
CA GLN A 65 -1.22 19.38 5.61
C GLN A 65 -1.92 18.97 6.90
N GLU A 66 -3.26 18.93 6.87
CA GLU A 66 -4.03 18.51 8.02
C GLU A 66 -3.77 17.04 8.38
N TYR A 67 -3.67 16.15 7.39
CA TYR A 67 -3.36 14.74 7.63
C TYR A 67 -1.99 14.57 8.30
N ILE A 68 -0.94 15.23 7.78
CA ILE A 68 0.41 15.19 8.35
C ILE A 68 0.41 15.72 9.79
N ARG A 69 -0.37 16.79 10.05
CA ARG A 69 -0.52 17.37 11.38
C ARG A 69 -1.15 16.39 12.37
N ARG A 70 -2.19 15.64 11.97
CA ARG A 70 -2.87 14.64 12.82
C ARG A 70 -2.08 13.35 12.97
N HIS A 71 -1.34 12.94 11.94
CA HIS A 71 -0.66 11.65 11.88
C HIS A 71 0.85 11.77 11.59
N PRO A 72 1.64 12.40 12.47
CA PRO A 72 3.06 12.70 12.21
C PRO A 72 3.97 11.46 12.05
N LYS A 73 3.47 10.25 12.33
CA LYS A 73 4.19 8.98 12.20
C LYS A 73 3.66 8.08 11.08
N ARG A 74 2.58 8.45 10.39
CA ARG A 74 2.07 7.72 9.22
C ARG A 74 2.62 8.35 7.95
N THR A 75 3.06 7.53 7.01
CA THR A 75 3.23 7.96 5.62
C THR A 75 1.86 7.95 4.96
N TRP A 76 1.36 9.10 4.52
CA TRP A 76 0.21 9.17 3.62
C TRP A 76 0.54 8.32 2.38
N GLN A 77 -0.35 7.39 2.01
CA GLN A 77 -0.08 6.07 1.42
C GLN A 77 0.14 4.95 2.46
N GLY A 78 -0.90 4.67 3.25
CA GLY A 78 -1.36 3.30 3.56
C GLY A 78 -0.38 2.25 4.07
N ASN A 79 0.83 2.59 4.51
CA ASN A 79 1.71 1.64 5.17
C ASN A 79 1.33 1.60 6.65
N GLU A 80 0.24 0.89 6.94
CA GLU A 80 -0.06 0.42 8.27
C GLU A 80 1.06 -0.52 8.72
N GLY A 81 2.14 0.03 9.26
CA GLY A 81 3.09 -0.70 10.10
C GLY A 81 2.47 -1.19 11.41
N GLY A 82 1.15 -1.43 11.43
CA GLY A 82 0.32 -1.87 12.54
C GLY A 82 -0.41 -3.20 12.27
N GLY A 83 -0.13 -3.88 11.15
CA GLY A 83 -0.46 -5.30 11.04
C GLY A 83 0.30 -6.08 12.10
N VAL A 84 -0.33 -7.12 12.68
CA VAL A 84 0.38 -8.12 13.49
C VAL A 84 1.63 -8.50 12.70
N PRO A 85 2.85 -8.43 13.26
CA PRO A 85 4.06 -8.77 12.53
C PRO A 85 3.82 -10.12 11.87
N GLY A 86 3.96 -10.18 10.54
CA GLY A 86 3.89 -11.45 9.84
C GLY A 86 4.80 -12.45 10.52
N ASP A 87 4.29 -13.64 10.78
CA ASP A 87 5.07 -14.66 11.47
C ASP A 87 6.12 -15.22 10.49
N GLU A 88 7.39 -15.13 10.87
CA GLU A 88 8.50 -15.72 10.12
C GLU A 88 8.28 -17.22 9.93
N ARG A 89 7.63 -17.88 10.90
CA ARG A 89 7.27 -19.29 10.80
C ARG A 89 6.28 -19.53 9.66
N ASP A 90 5.21 -18.75 9.56
CA ASP A 90 4.22 -18.94 8.50
C ASP A 90 4.82 -18.70 7.12
N TYR A 91 5.71 -17.71 7.01
CA TYR A 91 6.44 -17.45 5.78
C TYR A 91 7.35 -18.62 5.39
N LEU A 92 8.15 -19.15 6.33
CA LEU A 92 9.00 -20.31 6.10
C LEU A 92 8.18 -21.57 5.81
N ALA A 93 7.03 -21.75 6.46
CA ALA A 93 6.13 -22.89 6.25
C ALA A 93 5.53 -22.89 4.84
N ARG A 94 5.20 -21.71 4.29
CA ARG A 94 4.76 -21.59 2.89
C ARG A 94 5.84 -22.02 1.90
N ILE A 95 7.10 -21.67 2.16
CA ILE A 95 8.24 -22.11 1.33
C ILE A 95 8.49 -23.61 1.51
N ALA A 96 8.34 -24.15 2.73
CA ALA A 96 8.47 -25.59 2.98
C ALA A 96 7.39 -26.43 2.26
N ALA A 97 6.21 -25.86 2.03
CA ALA A 97 5.08 -26.54 1.39
C ALA A 97 5.21 -26.64 -0.15
N THR A 98 6.14 -25.91 -0.76
CA THR A 98 6.39 -26.03 -2.20
C THR A 98 7.22 -27.28 -2.52
N PRO A 99 7.14 -27.80 -3.76
CA PRO A 99 8.07 -28.82 -4.23
C PRO A 99 9.52 -28.37 -4.02
N ASP A 100 10.35 -29.27 -3.49
CA ASP A 100 11.76 -29.04 -3.15
C ASP A 100 12.04 -27.99 -2.06
N GLY A 101 11.02 -27.45 -1.40
CA GLY A 101 11.19 -26.42 -0.37
C GLY A 101 11.77 -25.12 -0.91
N GLN A 102 11.45 -24.79 -2.16
CA GLN A 102 11.91 -23.58 -2.86
C GLN A 102 10.75 -22.79 -3.45
N MET A 103 10.84 -21.46 -3.40
CA MET A 103 9.80 -20.56 -3.90
C MET A 103 10.41 -19.50 -4.80
N HIS A 104 9.79 -19.23 -5.95
CA HIS A 104 10.26 -18.19 -6.84
C HIS A 104 10.22 -16.82 -6.15
N LYS A 105 11.19 -15.94 -6.40
CA LYS A 105 11.39 -14.68 -5.66
C LYS A 105 10.16 -13.77 -5.64
N LEU A 106 9.38 -13.75 -6.73
CA LEU A 106 8.15 -12.96 -6.83
C LEU A 106 7.04 -13.54 -5.97
N GLU A 107 6.91 -14.86 -5.94
CA GLU A 107 5.94 -15.55 -5.09
C GLU A 107 6.31 -15.41 -3.61
N ALA A 108 7.60 -15.51 -3.29
CA ALA A 108 8.12 -15.26 -1.95
C ALA A 108 7.85 -13.82 -1.50
N GLN A 109 8.05 -12.84 -2.40
CA GLN A 109 7.72 -11.46 -2.14
C GLN A 109 6.21 -11.26 -1.92
N HIS A 110 5.36 -11.89 -2.73
CA HIS A 110 3.90 -11.85 -2.54
C HIS A 110 3.50 -12.47 -1.21
N ALA A 111 4.03 -13.64 -0.86
CA ALA A 111 3.76 -14.33 0.41
C ALA A 111 4.16 -13.47 1.62
N ALA A 112 5.33 -12.81 1.58
CA ALA A 112 5.75 -11.90 2.63
C ALA A 112 4.79 -10.70 2.77
N ARG A 113 4.30 -10.16 1.65
CA ARG A 113 3.32 -9.06 1.65
C ARG A 113 1.98 -9.49 2.22
N GLU A 114 1.47 -10.66 1.84
CA GLU A 114 0.21 -11.20 2.36
C GLU A 114 0.27 -11.44 3.87
N LEU A 115 1.43 -11.83 4.39
CA LEU A 115 1.65 -12.04 5.82
C LEU A 115 1.95 -10.72 6.56
N GLY A 116 2.18 -9.60 5.88
CA GLY A 116 2.68 -8.37 6.52
C GLY A 116 4.09 -8.54 7.11
N LEU A 117 4.87 -9.50 6.62
CA LEU A 117 6.23 -9.73 7.07
C LEU A 117 7.14 -8.63 6.51
N ARG A 118 7.71 -7.83 7.42
CA ARG A 118 8.50 -6.65 7.04
C ARG A 118 9.80 -7.05 6.30
N PRO A 119 10.27 -6.24 5.33
CA PRO A 119 11.48 -6.56 4.56
C PRO A 119 12.72 -6.81 5.42
N GLU A 120 12.87 -6.09 6.53
CA GLU A 120 13.98 -6.27 7.47
C GLU A 120 13.96 -7.65 8.15
N ARG A 121 12.77 -8.21 8.40
CA ARG A 121 12.60 -9.55 8.96
C ARG A 121 12.92 -10.62 7.92
N VAL A 122 12.43 -10.47 6.69
CA VAL A 122 12.82 -11.36 5.56
C VAL A 122 14.34 -11.34 5.35
N ALA A 123 14.96 -10.16 5.40
CA ALA A 123 16.41 -10.02 5.28
C ALA A 123 17.18 -10.64 6.46
N ALA A 124 16.58 -10.75 7.65
CA ALA A 124 17.20 -11.41 8.80
C ALA A 124 17.30 -12.93 8.57
N LEU A 125 16.28 -13.55 7.96
CA LEU A 125 16.26 -15.00 7.65
C LEU A 125 17.43 -15.46 6.77
N HIS A 126 17.95 -14.56 5.92
CA HIS A 126 19.09 -14.82 5.04
C HIS A 126 20.45 -14.53 5.69
N ARG A 127 20.48 -13.68 6.73
CA ARG A 127 21.72 -13.15 7.31
C ARG A 127 22.09 -13.75 8.66
N GLN A 128 21.12 -14.35 9.35
CA GLN A 128 21.40 -15.06 10.60
C GLN A 128 22.32 -16.26 10.37
N ASP A 129 22.94 -16.75 11.45
CA ASP A 129 23.86 -17.88 11.41
C ASP A 129 23.36 -18.99 12.35
N PRO A 130 22.95 -20.17 11.82
CA PRO A 130 22.86 -20.51 10.40
C PRO A 130 21.68 -19.83 9.69
N PRO A 131 21.78 -19.54 8.37
CA PRO A 131 20.70 -18.92 7.59
C PRO A 131 19.52 -19.87 7.48
N LEU A 132 18.28 -19.37 7.60
CA LEU A 132 17.07 -20.17 7.41
C LEU A 132 16.63 -20.20 5.94
N LEU A 133 16.97 -19.16 5.18
CA LEU A 133 16.74 -19.07 3.74
C LEU A 133 18.03 -18.77 2.99
N ASP A 134 18.17 -19.41 1.83
CA ASP A 134 19.24 -19.18 0.87
C ASP A 134 18.67 -18.66 -0.47
N THR A 135 19.53 -18.08 -1.30
CA THR A 135 19.17 -17.54 -2.63
C THR A 135 19.86 -18.33 -3.73
N HIS A 136 19.08 -19.08 -4.51
CA HIS A 136 19.57 -19.85 -5.65
C HIS A 136 19.01 -19.23 -6.93
N GLY A 137 19.72 -18.23 -7.45
CA GLY A 137 19.24 -17.41 -8.57
C GLY A 137 17.92 -16.73 -8.22
N ASP A 138 16.86 -17.05 -8.96
CA ASP A 138 15.52 -16.49 -8.75
C ASP A 138 14.69 -17.24 -7.70
N TYR A 139 15.25 -18.25 -7.05
CA TYR A 139 14.55 -19.03 -6.01
C TYR A 139 15.03 -18.66 -4.61
N ARG A 140 14.09 -18.72 -3.66
CA ARG A 140 14.32 -18.70 -2.22
C ARG A 140 14.21 -20.13 -1.75
N VAL A 141 15.30 -20.66 -1.21
CA VAL A 141 15.41 -22.08 -0.84
C VAL A 141 15.47 -22.17 0.67
N LEU A 142 14.58 -22.98 1.25
CA LEU A 142 14.63 -23.28 2.67
C LEU A 142 15.88 -24.12 2.96
N THR A 143 16.71 -23.65 3.90
CA THR A 143 17.92 -24.37 4.29
C THR A 143 17.58 -25.52 5.25
N GLU A 144 18.56 -26.36 5.55
CA GLU A 144 18.39 -27.40 6.59
C GLU A 144 18.17 -26.79 7.97
N ALA A 145 18.85 -25.68 8.27
CA ALA A 145 18.61 -24.92 9.49
C ALA A 145 17.19 -24.32 9.51
N GLY A 146 16.68 -23.84 8.37
CA GLY A 146 15.30 -23.38 8.21
C GLY A 146 14.28 -24.47 8.50
N ARG A 147 14.48 -25.67 7.95
CA ARG A 147 13.65 -26.85 8.21
C ARG A 147 13.67 -27.24 9.69
N SER A 148 14.86 -27.31 10.28
CA SER A 148 15.05 -27.66 11.70
C SER A 148 14.39 -26.63 12.62
N TRP A 149 14.53 -25.34 12.30
CA TRP A 149 13.91 -24.25 13.04
C TRP A 149 12.39 -24.34 13.01
N LEU A 150 11.80 -24.59 11.83
CA LEU A 150 10.35 -24.80 11.69
C LEU A 150 9.84 -25.96 12.55
N ALA A 151 10.56 -27.08 12.56
CA ALA A 151 10.19 -28.25 13.36
C ALA A 151 10.24 -27.98 14.88
N ALA A 152 11.14 -27.10 15.32
CA ALA A 152 11.28 -26.70 16.72
C ALA A 152 10.24 -25.67 17.20
N HIS A 153 9.60 -24.93 16.27
CA HIS A 153 8.65 -23.84 16.56
C HIS A 153 7.22 -24.23 16.19
N ASN A 154 6.79 -25.44 16.59
CA ASN A 154 5.47 -25.98 16.26
C ASN A 154 4.32 -25.32 17.04
#